data_AF-A0A6N9UGE9-F1
#
_entry.id   AF-A0A6N9UGE9-F1
#
_cell.length_a   1.000
_cell.length_b   1.000
_cell.length_c   1.000
_cell.angle_alpha   90.00
_cell.angle_beta   90.00
_cell.angle_gamma   90.00
#
_symmetry.space_group_name_H-M   'P 1'
#
loop_
_entity.id
_entity.type
_entity.pdbx_description
1 polymer ?
#
loop_
_entity_poly.entity_id
_entity_poly.type
_entity_poly.pdbx_seq_one_letter_code
_entity_poly.pdbx_strand_id
1 'polypeptide(L)'
;MEAVTFGVLGAVTAGRGPDVLALKGPRHRAVLARLILARRRVVPVARLVEDLWEAPPPRAVGAVRTFVGDLRRALEPDRPPRAPARLLVT
;
A
#
# COMPACT_ATOMS: atom_id res chain seq x y z
N MET A 1 15.62 -8.66 11.82
CA MET A 1 14.60 -8.27 10.82
C MET A 1 14.79 -6.80 10.56
N GLU A 2 15.13 -6.44 9.33
CA GLU A 2 15.30 -5.03 8.99
C GLU A 2 13.93 -4.36 8.86
N ALA A 3 13.78 -3.19 9.50
CA ALA A 3 12.52 -2.48 9.51
C ALA A 3 12.23 -1.88 8.13
N VAL A 4 10.95 -1.92 7.73
CA VAL A 4 10.50 -1.19 6.55
C VAL A 4 10.30 0.28 6.93
N THR A 5 10.93 1.18 6.19
CA THR A 5 10.84 2.63 6.36
C THR A 5 10.01 3.26 5.26
N PHE A 6 9.40 4.42 5.53
CA PHE A 6 8.57 5.15 4.56
C PHE A 6 8.99 6.61 4.50
N GLY A 7 9.11 7.15 3.29
CA GLY A 7 9.26 8.58 3.04
C GLY A 7 7.93 9.18 2.58
N VAL A 8 7.51 10.29 3.19
CA VAL A 8 6.23 10.96 2.87
C VAL A 8 6.35 12.46 2.60
N LEU A 9 7.52 13.06 2.88
CA LEU A 9 7.81 14.46 2.60
C LEU A 9 8.32 14.63 1.17
N GLY A 10 7.48 14.20 0.21
CA GLY A 10 7.82 14.08 -1.20
C GLY A 10 7.00 12.95 -1.85
N ALA A 11 7.50 12.39 -2.95
CA ALA A 11 6.91 11.18 -3.50
C ALA A 11 6.97 10.05 -2.44
N VAL A 12 5.86 9.33 -2.24
CA VAL A 12 5.82 8.24 -1.27
C VAL A 12 6.80 7.14 -1.67
N THR A 13 7.76 6.86 -0.79
CA THR A 13 8.78 5.82 -0.97
C THR A 13 8.71 4.80 0.16
N ALA A 14 9.24 3.62 -0.09
CA ALA A 14 9.48 2.60 0.92
C ALA A 14 10.88 2.02 0.77
N GLY A 15 11.50 1.67 1.89
CA GLY A 15 12.82 1.06 1.91
C GLY A 15 12.91 -0.06 2.95
N ARG A 16 13.91 -0.91 2.80
CA ARG A 16 14.33 -1.92 3.78
C ARG A 16 15.85 -1.88 3.80
N GLY A 17 16.41 -1.27 4.85
CA GLY A 17 17.85 -1.08 4.91
C GLY A 17 18.39 -0.22 3.77
N PRO A 18 19.41 -0.68 3.04
CA PRO A 18 19.92 0.02 1.88
C PRO A 18 18.99 -0.11 0.64
N ASP A 19 18.04 -1.04 0.66
CA ASP A 19 17.23 -1.36 -0.51
C ASP A 19 16.00 -0.46 -0.64
N VAL A 20 15.78 0.05 -1.84
CA VAL A 20 14.56 0.79 -2.22
C VAL A 20 13.51 -0.18 -2.73
N LEU A 21 12.31 -0.14 -2.15
CA LEU A 21 11.21 -1.01 -2.53
C LEU A 21 10.34 -0.38 -3.63
N ALA A 22 10.13 -1.13 -4.71
CA ALA A 22 9.38 -0.64 -5.87
C ALA A 22 7.85 -0.65 -5.63
N LEU A 23 7.31 0.49 -5.20
CA LEU A 23 5.88 0.69 -4.89
C LEU A 23 4.95 0.76 -6.12
N LYS A 24 5.42 0.42 -7.33
CA LYS A 24 4.71 0.57 -8.60
C LYS A 24 4.24 2.02 -8.86
N GLY A 25 3.00 2.21 -9.33
CA GLY A 25 2.50 3.46 -9.89
C GLY A 25 1.95 4.45 -8.86
N PRO A 26 1.54 5.66 -9.31
CA PRO A 26 1.01 6.71 -8.42
C PRO A 26 -0.19 6.27 -7.58
N ARG A 27 -1.05 5.40 -8.11
CA ARG A 27 -2.24 4.87 -7.41
C ARG A 27 -1.87 3.97 -6.24
N HIS A 28 -0.88 3.09 -6.40
CA HIS A 28 -0.35 2.27 -5.31
C HIS A 28 0.27 3.14 -4.21
N ARG A 29 1.06 4.14 -4.60
CA ARG A 29 1.64 5.12 -3.66
C ARG A 29 0.57 5.89 -2.88
N ALA A 30 -0.51 6.31 -3.53
CA ALA A 30 -1.61 7.01 -2.88
C ALA A 30 -2.34 6.14 -1.84
N VAL A 31 -2.61 4.85 -2.16
CA VAL A 31 -3.15 3.89 -1.18
C VAL A 31 -2.21 3.78 0.03
N LEU A 32 -0.91 3.61 -0.20
CA LEU A 32 0.05 3.49 0.90
C LEU A 32 0.10 4.77 1.76
N ALA A 33 0.14 5.94 1.14
CA ALA A 33 0.10 7.23 1.84
C ALA A 33 -1.12 7.31 2.75
N ARG A 34 -2.30 6.95 2.22
CA ARG A 34 -3.56 7.01 2.95
C ARG A 34 -3.58 6.10 4.17
N LEU A 35 -2.97 4.91 4.06
CA LEU A 35 -2.82 3.96 5.16
C LEU A 35 -1.80 4.44 6.21
N ILE A 36 -0.68 5.03 5.79
CA ILE A 36 0.30 5.65 6.71
C ILE A 36 -0.36 6.75 7.54
N LEU A 37 -1.11 7.65 6.87
CA LEU A 37 -1.86 8.73 7.52
C LEU A 37 -2.94 8.22 8.49
N ALA A 38 -3.49 7.02 8.26
CA ALA A 38 -4.46 6.42 9.16
C ALA A 38 -3.86 5.96 10.50
N ARG A 39 -2.52 5.87 10.61
CA ARG A 39 -1.77 5.54 11.85
C ARG A 39 -2.26 4.24 12.51
N ARG A 40 -2.16 3.12 11.79
CA ARG A 40 -2.56 1.77 12.26
C ARG A 40 -4.06 1.59 12.54
N ARG A 41 -4.92 2.48 12.02
CA ARG A 41 -6.38 2.29 12.04
C ARG A 41 -6.86 1.62 10.76
N VAL A 42 -7.96 0.89 10.88
CA VAL A 42 -8.67 0.31 9.73
C VAL A 42 -9.16 1.43 8.82
N VAL A 43 -8.89 1.33 7.53
CA VAL A 43 -9.44 2.22 6.50
C VAL A 43 -10.42 1.43 5.65
N PRO A 44 -11.73 1.78 5.67
CA PRO A 44 -12.71 1.10 4.84
C PRO A 44 -12.37 1.22 3.35
N VAL A 45 -12.60 0.15 2.57
CA VAL A 45 -12.29 0.16 1.14
C VAL A 45 -13.05 1.26 0.38
N ALA A 46 -14.28 1.58 0.81
CA ALA A 46 -15.07 2.66 0.23
C ALA A 46 -14.38 4.03 0.42
N ARG A 47 -13.78 4.28 1.59
CA ARG A 47 -13.00 5.51 1.82
C ARG A 47 -11.77 5.59 0.92
N LEU A 48 -11.06 4.47 0.74
CA LEU A 48 -9.95 4.42 -0.21
C LEU A 48 -10.40 4.71 -1.64
N VAL A 49 -11.61 4.27 -2.04
CA VAL A 49 -12.17 4.59 -3.36
C VAL A 49 -12.47 6.08 -3.48
N GLU A 50 -13.16 6.66 -2.49
CA GLU A 50 -13.47 8.10 -2.45
C GLU A 50 -12.20 8.96 -2.51
N ASP A 51 -11.17 8.60 -1.76
CA ASP A 51 -9.90 9.36 -1.70
C ASP A 51 -9.09 9.26 -3.02
N LEU A 52 -9.31 8.21 -3.80
CA LEU A 52 -8.58 7.98 -5.05
C LEU A 52 -9.33 8.58 -6.24
N TRP A 53 -10.64 8.47 -6.31
CA TRP A 53 -11.39 8.88 -7.51
C TRP A 53 -12.52 9.82 -7.16
N GLU A 54 -12.56 10.95 -7.86
CA GLU A 54 -13.72 11.84 -7.89
C GLU A 54 -14.92 11.15 -8.56
N ALA A 55 -14.68 10.46 -9.68
CA ALA A 55 -15.63 9.59 -10.35
C ALA A 55 -15.08 8.15 -10.41
N PRO A 56 -15.45 7.28 -9.46
CA PRO A 56 -14.92 5.92 -9.40
C PRO A 56 -15.33 5.07 -10.61
N PRO A 57 -14.40 4.28 -11.20
CA PRO A 57 -14.76 3.32 -12.24
C PRO A 57 -15.64 2.19 -11.66
N PRO A 58 -16.40 1.45 -12.48
CA PRO A 58 -17.27 0.36 -12.01
C PRO A 58 -16.57 -0.73 -11.18
N ARG A 59 -15.26 -0.90 -11.37
CA ARG A 59 -14.42 -1.88 -10.64
C ARG A 59 -13.43 -1.24 -9.65
N ALA A 60 -13.72 -0.06 -9.12
CA ALA A 60 -12.82 0.67 -8.21
C ALA A 60 -12.40 -0.16 -6.98
N VAL A 61 -13.34 -0.86 -6.33
CA VAL A 61 -13.05 -1.75 -5.19
C VAL A 61 -12.09 -2.88 -5.59
N GLY A 62 -12.30 -3.46 -6.78
CA GLY A 62 -11.40 -4.47 -7.34
C GLY A 62 -10.00 -3.92 -7.58
N ALA A 63 -9.89 -2.70 -8.11
CA ALA A 63 -8.61 -2.01 -8.31
C ALA A 63 -7.88 -1.77 -6.99
N VAL A 64 -8.58 -1.30 -5.94
CA VAL A 64 -7.98 -1.12 -4.61
C VAL A 64 -7.43 -2.44 -4.06
N ARG A 65 -8.18 -3.54 -4.18
CA ARG A 65 -7.71 -4.87 -3.77
C ARG A 65 -6.44 -5.29 -4.52
N THR A 66 -6.38 -5.04 -5.83
CA THR A 66 -5.17 -5.27 -6.64
C THR A 66 -4.00 -4.43 -6.14
N PHE A 67 -4.22 -3.14 -5.87
CA PHE A 67 -3.16 -2.26 -5.36
C PHE A 67 -2.63 -2.73 -3.99
N VAL A 68 -3.51 -3.13 -3.07
CA VAL A 68 -3.10 -3.68 -1.76
C VAL A 68 -2.34 -4.99 -1.93
N GLY A 69 -2.79 -5.89 -2.82
CA GLY A 69 -2.09 -7.13 -3.12
C GLY A 69 -0.68 -6.90 -3.67
N ASP A 70 -0.53 -5.94 -4.56
CA ASP A 70 0.76 -5.52 -5.12
C ASP A 70 1.68 -4.89 -4.08
N LEU A 71 1.16 -3.98 -3.24
CA LEU A 71 1.91 -3.36 -2.15
C LEU A 71 2.39 -4.40 -1.15
N ARG A 72 1.57 -5.40 -0.80
CA ARG A 72 2.00 -6.51 0.07
C ARG A 72 3.21 -7.25 -0.49
N ARG A 73 3.26 -7.50 -1.80
CA ARG A 73 4.43 -8.13 -2.44
C ARG A 73 5.65 -7.21 -2.45
N ALA A 74 5.46 -5.91 -2.69
CA ALA A 74 6.54 -4.94 -2.72
C ALA A 74 7.17 -4.69 -1.33
N LEU A 75 6.34 -4.63 -0.28
CA LEU A 75 6.79 -4.34 1.09
C LEU A 75 7.34 -5.57 1.83
N GLU A 76 6.94 -6.77 1.41
CA GLU A 76 7.34 -8.03 1.99
C GLU A 76 7.89 -8.99 0.89
N PRO A 77 9.01 -8.64 0.22
CA PRO A 77 9.54 -9.42 -0.91
C PRO A 77 9.93 -10.85 -0.52
N ASP A 78 10.48 -11.03 0.69
CA ASP A 78 10.90 -12.34 1.22
C ASP A 78 9.75 -13.15 1.84
N ARG A 79 8.50 -12.68 1.71
CA ARG A 79 7.36 -13.37 2.33
C ARG A 79 7.13 -14.71 1.61
N PRO A 80 7.11 -15.84 2.35
CA PRO A 80 6.88 -17.14 1.74
C PRO A 80 5.54 -17.22 0.99
N PRO A 81 5.44 -18.04 -0.06
CA PRO A 81 4.18 -18.29 -0.75
C PRO A 81 3.08 -18.70 0.23
N ARG A 82 1.88 -18.13 0.08
CA ARG A 82 0.69 -18.40 0.91
C ARG A 82 0.81 -18.00 2.39
N ALA A 83 1.90 -17.36 2.82
CA ALA A 83 2.00 -16.78 4.16
C ALA A 83 1.15 -15.49 4.27
N PRO A 84 0.53 -15.22 5.44
CA PRO A 84 -0.22 -14.00 5.66
C PRO A 84 0.68 -12.76 5.58
N ALA A 85 0.13 -11.65 5.08
CA ALA A 85 0.80 -10.35 5.12
C ALA A 85 0.93 -9.86 6.56
N ARG A 86 2.06 -9.24 6.91
CA ARG A 86 2.30 -8.71 8.25
C ARG A 86 2.22 -7.19 8.32
N LEU A 87 2.52 -6.48 7.22
CA LEU A 87 2.56 -5.01 7.21
C LEU A 87 1.20 -4.40 6.83
N LEU A 88 0.59 -4.90 5.76
CA LEU A 88 -0.71 -4.45 5.31
C LEU A 88 -1.75 -5.53 5.60
N VAL A 89 -2.45 -5.39 6.72
CA VAL A 89 -3.52 -6.31 7.14
C VAL A 89 -4.89 -5.78 6.74
N THR A 90 -5.81 -6.69 6.43
CA THR A 90 -7.20 -6.41 6.01
C THR A 90 -8.15 -7.14 6.93
#